data_AF-A0A1S3G6E0-F1
#
_entry.id   AF-A0A1S3G6E0-F1
#
_cell.length_a   1.000
_cell.length_b   1.000
_cell.length_c   1.000
_cell.angle_alpha   90.00
_cell.angle_beta   90.00
_cell.angle_gamma   90.00
#
_symmetry.space_group_name_H-M   'P 1'
#
loop_
_entity.id
_entity.type
_entity.pdbx_description
1 polymer ?
#
loop_
_entity_poly.entity_id
_entity_poly.type
_entity_poly.pdbx_seq_one_letter_code
_entity_poly.pdbx_strand_id
1 'polypeptide(L)'
;MKQPSTHRVSQPIRQTIYGLLLNTSADQENMGQKSRLPPMPGAVSEVERLHKSLKTSLVDPVTLPKDHCDLGKLVELPLLRRQRLLLETLKVNRTILEPIPAALKLPIAVSCYWLQHTETTAKLHHLQALLLGMLLGPLHTMVSSPGKEELQPGGAQTLYEELQKVKETPGRLHLETAHIFCQWQSCLQMGLYLNQLLNMPLPEPDLTRLYSGSLVHGLCQRLQASASVEGLLNPCPEAKLLYERLLTATKSCAPAELFLPKRKSSSKRDKHKKKGTSRSKNRVGTTPHTRLWHDRSNRFELLRSETPEGHTEACELA
;
A
#
# COMPACT_ATOMS: atom_id res chain seq x y z
N MET A 1 -8.68 -15.93 5.76
CA MET A 1 -8.75 -14.55 6.32
C MET A 1 -9.75 -13.75 5.50
N LYS A 2 -10.60 -12.95 6.14
CA LYS A 2 -11.57 -12.05 5.50
C LYS A 2 -11.08 -10.61 5.70
N GLN A 3 -10.03 -10.22 5.00
CA GLN A 3 -9.56 -8.83 5.02
C GLN A 3 -10.37 -8.01 3.99
N PRO A 4 -10.64 -6.71 4.24
CA PRO A 4 -11.23 -5.83 3.25
C PRO A 4 -10.30 -5.65 2.04
N SER A 5 -10.78 -4.98 0.98
CA SER A 5 -9.92 -4.63 -0.16
C SER A 5 -8.77 -3.72 0.27
N THR A 6 -7.56 -4.00 -0.22
CA THR A 6 -6.37 -3.15 0.01
C THR A 6 -6.50 -1.78 -0.65
N HIS A 7 -7.45 -1.60 -1.57
CA HIS A 7 -7.69 -0.34 -2.27
C HIS A 7 -8.56 0.64 -1.48
N ARG A 8 -9.15 0.23 -0.36
CA ARG A 8 -9.96 1.15 0.45
C ARG A 8 -9.14 2.27 1.07
N VAL A 9 -7.94 1.96 1.54
CA VAL A 9 -7.03 2.98 2.11
C VAL A 9 -6.66 4.08 1.12
N SER A 10 -6.64 3.78 -0.18
CA SER A 10 -6.31 4.75 -1.24
C SER A 10 -7.55 5.40 -1.88
N GLN A 11 -8.76 5.09 -1.42
CA GLN A 11 -10.00 5.68 -1.95
C GLN A 11 -10.01 7.22 -1.87
N PRO A 12 -9.61 7.89 -0.77
CA PRO A 12 -9.56 9.35 -0.74
C PRO A 12 -8.65 9.98 -1.80
N ILE A 13 -7.55 9.30 -2.14
CA ILE A 13 -6.66 9.74 -3.24
C ILE A 13 -7.40 9.62 -4.58
N ARG A 14 -8.10 8.50 -4.82
CA ARG A 14 -8.91 8.31 -6.03
C ARG A 14 -10.04 9.32 -6.14
N GLN A 15 -10.72 9.67 -5.05
CA GLN A 15 -11.76 10.70 -5.07
C GLN A 15 -11.20 12.06 -5.52
N THR A 16 -9.97 12.40 -5.14
CA THR A 16 -9.28 13.59 -5.65
C THR A 16 -9.00 13.47 -7.14
N ILE A 17 -8.48 12.33 -7.59
CA ILE A 17 -8.23 12.07 -9.03
C ILE A 17 -9.53 12.19 -9.84
N TYR A 18 -10.63 11.60 -9.37
CA TYR A 18 -11.94 11.74 -10.01
C TYR A 18 -12.40 13.19 -10.04
N GLY A 19 -12.18 13.94 -8.96
CA GLY A 19 -12.47 15.36 -8.89
C GLY A 19 -11.69 16.16 -9.95
N LEU A 20 -10.42 15.83 -10.17
CA LEU A 20 -9.59 16.46 -11.19
C LEU A 20 -10.05 16.10 -12.61
N LEU A 21 -10.36 14.82 -12.85
CA LEU A 21 -10.70 14.32 -14.18
C LEU A 21 -12.10 14.73 -14.65
N LEU A 22 -13.07 14.79 -13.73
CA LEU A 22 -14.46 15.12 -14.05
C LEU A 22 -14.74 16.62 -14.06
N ASN A 23 -13.83 17.41 -13.48
CA ASN A 23 -13.90 18.86 -13.51
C ASN A 23 -13.27 19.39 -14.80
N THR A 24 -13.83 18.95 -15.93
CA THR A 24 -13.59 19.57 -17.22
C THR A 24 -14.57 20.74 -17.32
N SER A 25 -14.07 21.94 -17.65
CA SER A 25 -14.98 23.01 -18.02
C SER A 25 -15.76 22.49 -19.22
N ALA A 26 -17.05 22.20 -19.04
CA ALA A 26 -17.94 22.03 -20.17
C ALA A 26 -17.71 23.24 -21.07
N ASP A 27 -17.33 23.00 -22.33
CA ASP A 27 -17.41 23.99 -23.39
C ASP A 27 -18.82 24.57 -23.37
N GLN A 28 -18.99 25.67 -22.64
CA GLN A 28 -20.26 26.38 -22.47
C GLN A 28 -20.56 27.28 -23.66
N GLU A 29 -19.98 27.01 -24.84
CA GLU A 29 -20.19 27.85 -26.02
C GLU A 29 -21.10 27.25 -27.09
N ASN A 30 -21.53 25.99 -26.99
CA ASN A 30 -22.51 25.47 -27.96
C ASN A 30 -23.43 24.43 -27.34
N MET A 31 -24.54 24.89 -26.73
CA MET A 31 -25.87 24.31 -26.94
C MET A 31 -26.89 25.11 -26.15
N GLY A 32 -27.87 25.66 -26.87
CA GLY A 32 -28.98 26.39 -26.30
C GLY A 32 -29.77 25.57 -25.28
N GLN A 33 -30.05 26.22 -24.15
CA GLN A 33 -31.32 26.14 -23.44
C GLN A 33 -31.80 24.75 -22.99
N LYS A 34 -31.49 24.41 -21.72
CA LYS A 34 -32.45 23.85 -20.73
C LYS A 34 -31.80 23.70 -19.34
N SER A 35 -32.42 24.33 -18.35
CA SER A 35 -32.32 24.08 -16.88
C SER A 35 -30.92 23.81 -16.30
N ARG A 36 -30.19 24.87 -15.91
CA ARG A 36 -28.90 24.77 -15.21
C ARG A 36 -29.11 24.41 -13.72
N LEU A 37 -29.21 23.11 -13.43
CA LEU A 37 -28.62 22.59 -12.20
C LEU A 37 -27.08 22.59 -12.41
N PRO A 38 -26.27 22.94 -11.40
CA PRO A 38 -24.82 22.83 -11.53
C PRO A 38 -24.49 21.37 -11.89
N PRO A 39 -23.54 21.10 -12.80
CA PRO A 39 -23.13 19.72 -13.09
C PRO A 39 -22.53 19.15 -11.81
N MET A 40 -23.32 18.34 -11.10
CA MET A 40 -22.80 17.53 -10.01
C MET A 40 -21.72 16.63 -10.63
N PRO A 41 -20.52 16.53 -10.04
CA PRO A 41 -19.53 15.55 -10.49
C PRO A 41 -20.19 14.18 -10.53
N GLY A 42 -20.30 13.57 -11.71
CA GLY A 42 -20.93 12.27 -11.86
C GLY A 42 -20.23 11.26 -10.96
N ALA A 43 -20.97 10.59 -10.07
CA ALA A 43 -20.40 9.58 -9.19
C ALA A 43 -19.67 8.51 -10.01
N VAL A 44 -18.48 8.11 -9.59
CA VAL A 44 -17.67 7.10 -10.29
C VAL A 44 -18.02 5.72 -9.76
N SER A 45 -18.31 4.79 -10.67
CA SER A 45 -18.58 3.40 -10.32
C SER A 45 -17.27 2.63 -10.14
N GLU A 46 -16.94 2.24 -8.91
CA GLU A 46 -15.83 1.34 -8.60
C GLU A 46 -16.32 -0.09 -8.40
N VAL A 47 -15.55 -1.07 -8.89
CA VAL A 47 -15.81 -2.49 -8.64
C VAL A 47 -14.77 -3.01 -7.66
N GLU A 48 -15.21 -3.43 -6.47
CA GLU A 48 -14.34 -4.05 -5.46
C GLU A 48 -14.71 -5.51 -5.24
N ARG A 49 -13.72 -6.31 -4.85
CA ARG A 49 -13.96 -7.66 -4.34
C ARG A 49 -14.31 -7.58 -2.86
N LEU A 50 -15.52 -8.02 -2.52
CA LEU A 50 -15.93 -8.27 -1.15
C LEU A 50 -16.00 -9.77 -0.90
N HIS A 51 -14.99 -10.28 -0.19
CA HIS A 51 -14.86 -11.71 0.06
C HIS A 51 -14.75 -12.52 -1.23
N LYS A 52 -15.83 -13.22 -1.60
CA LYS A 52 -15.93 -14.08 -2.80
C LYS A 52 -16.81 -13.46 -3.89
N SER A 53 -17.42 -12.29 -3.65
CA SER A 53 -18.27 -11.61 -4.63
C SER A 53 -17.61 -10.32 -5.11
N LEU A 54 -17.98 -9.92 -6.33
CA LEU A 54 -17.74 -8.58 -6.84
C LEU A 54 -18.90 -7.69 -6.41
N LYS A 55 -18.58 -6.49 -5.93
CA LYS A 55 -19.58 -5.46 -5.61
C LYS A 55 -19.19 -4.19 -6.32
N THR A 56 -20.20 -3.55 -6.92
CA THR A 56 -20.07 -2.21 -7.47
C THR A 56 -20.52 -1.20 -6.41
N SER A 57 -19.73 -0.17 -6.20
CA SER A 57 -20.04 0.96 -5.32
C SER A 57 -19.83 2.27 -6.05
N LEU A 58 -20.69 3.24 -5.80
CA LEU A 58 -20.52 4.60 -6.26
C LEU A 58 -19.57 5.35 -5.32
N VAL A 59 -18.61 6.05 -5.90
CA VAL A 59 -17.60 6.84 -5.21
C VAL A 59 -17.71 8.28 -5.69
N ASP A 60 -18.03 9.18 -4.76
CA ASP A 60 -18.19 10.59 -5.06
C ASP A 60 -16.82 11.26 -5.23
N PRO A 61 -16.62 12.03 -6.31
CA PRO A 61 -15.42 12.85 -6.50
C PRO A 61 -15.30 13.92 -5.40
N VAL A 62 -14.06 14.31 -5.06
CA VAL A 62 -13.82 15.46 -4.19
C VAL A 62 -14.17 16.74 -4.97
N THR A 63 -14.97 17.62 -4.36
CA THR A 63 -15.17 18.98 -4.85
C THR A 63 -13.89 19.80 -4.63
N LEU A 64 -13.19 20.11 -5.72
CA LEU A 64 -11.96 20.90 -5.67
C LEU A 64 -12.27 22.40 -5.62
N PRO A 65 -11.41 23.22 -4.98
CA PRO A 65 -11.59 24.67 -5.00
C PRO A 65 -11.52 25.22 -6.43
N LYS A 66 -12.36 26.21 -6.76
CA LYS A 66 -12.53 26.82 -8.10
C LYS A 66 -11.21 27.18 -8.82
N ASP A 67 -10.17 27.48 -8.06
CA ASP A 67 -8.85 27.84 -8.56
C ASP A 67 -8.04 26.65 -9.12
N HIS A 68 -8.53 25.40 -9.02
CA HIS A 68 -7.87 24.17 -9.46
C HIS A 68 -8.61 23.49 -10.63
N CYS A 69 -9.55 24.20 -11.27
CA CYS A 69 -10.74 23.56 -11.85
C CYS A 69 -10.72 23.28 -13.35
N ASP A 70 -9.57 23.28 -14.01
CA ASP A 70 -9.53 22.86 -15.39
C ASP A 70 -8.37 21.91 -15.60
N LEU A 71 -8.71 20.65 -15.91
CA LEU A 71 -7.76 19.60 -16.25
C LEU A 71 -6.78 20.07 -17.34
N GLY A 72 -7.27 20.82 -18.33
CA GLY A 72 -6.45 21.37 -19.42
C GLY A 72 -5.44 22.43 -18.95
N LYS A 73 -5.75 23.14 -17.86
CA LYS A 73 -4.90 24.20 -17.31
C LYS A 73 -4.04 23.74 -16.13
N LEU A 74 -4.13 22.46 -15.73
CA LEU A 74 -3.29 21.94 -14.64
C LEU A 74 -1.81 22.12 -14.93
N VAL A 75 -1.37 22.01 -16.19
CA VAL A 75 0.03 22.22 -16.58
C VAL A 75 0.46 23.68 -16.39
N GLU A 76 -0.46 24.63 -16.57
CA GLU A 76 -0.23 26.06 -16.42
C GLU A 76 -0.17 26.51 -14.95
N LEU A 77 -0.71 25.69 -14.03
CA LEU A 77 -0.66 26.00 -12.60
C LEU A 77 0.79 26.05 -12.10
N PRO A 78 1.13 27.08 -11.28
CA PRO A 78 2.46 27.17 -10.66
C PRO A 78 2.83 25.88 -9.90
N LEU A 79 4.10 25.48 -9.97
CA LEU A 79 4.62 24.26 -9.32
C LEU A 79 4.20 24.18 -7.83
N LEU A 80 4.27 25.29 -7.10
CA LEU A 80 3.89 25.33 -5.68
C LEU A 80 2.41 25.01 -5.43
N ARG A 81 1.51 25.36 -6.36
CA ARG A 81 0.07 25.04 -6.26
C ARG A 81 -0.17 23.55 -6.52
N ARG A 82 0.50 22.99 -7.54
CA ARG A 82 0.44 21.54 -7.86
C ARG A 82 1.01 20.70 -6.72
N GLN A 83 2.14 21.12 -6.16
CA GLN A 83 2.74 20.51 -4.97
C GLN A 83 1.80 20.59 -3.76
N ARG A 84 1.18 21.75 -3.52
CA ARG A 84 0.24 21.92 -2.40
C ARG A 84 -0.94 20.96 -2.52
N LEU A 85 -1.58 20.89 -3.69
CA LEU A 85 -2.71 20.00 -3.91
C LEU A 85 -2.33 18.53 -3.66
N LEU A 86 -1.17 18.08 -4.18
CA LEU A 86 -0.67 16.73 -3.92
C LEU A 86 -0.50 16.45 -2.41
N LEU A 87 0.12 17.38 -1.68
CA LEU A 87 0.42 17.21 -0.26
C LEU A 87 -0.82 17.33 0.63
N GLU A 88 -1.79 18.17 0.26
CA GLU A 88 -3.09 18.26 0.92
C GLU A 88 -3.88 16.97 0.76
N THR A 89 -3.92 16.38 -0.45
CA THR A 89 -4.53 15.06 -0.67
C THR A 89 -3.86 13.97 0.16
N LEU A 90 -2.53 13.99 0.25
CA LEU A 90 -1.77 13.05 1.08
C LEU A 90 -1.79 13.40 2.57
N LYS A 91 -2.40 14.51 2.98
CA LYS A 91 -2.46 14.98 4.38
C LYS A 91 -1.07 15.07 5.03
N VAL A 92 -0.10 15.63 4.29
CA VAL A 92 1.28 15.79 4.76
C VAL A 92 1.68 17.25 4.68
N ASN A 93 2.26 17.78 5.76
CA ASN A 93 2.84 19.11 5.73
C ASN A 93 4.18 19.09 4.97
N ARG A 94 4.39 20.07 4.10
CA ARG A 94 5.65 20.25 3.35
C ARG A 94 6.89 20.24 4.26
N THR A 95 6.81 20.83 5.46
CA THR A 95 7.96 20.92 6.39
C THR A 95 8.50 19.56 6.81
N ILE A 96 7.65 18.53 6.86
CA ILE A 96 8.02 17.14 7.18
C ILE A 96 8.94 16.55 6.09
N LEU A 97 8.81 17.03 4.84
CA LEU A 97 9.54 16.51 3.69
C LEU A 97 10.82 17.29 3.35
N GLU A 98 11.04 18.46 3.93
CA GLU A 98 12.26 19.26 3.70
C GLU A 98 13.57 18.49 3.96
N PRO A 99 13.72 17.70 5.06
CA PRO A 99 14.96 16.95 5.30
C PRO A 99 15.10 15.67 4.45
N ILE A 100 14.08 15.33 3.63
CA ILE A 100 14.00 14.07 2.89
C ILE A 100 14.60 14.26 1.48
N PRO A 101 15.46 13.33 1.01
CA PRO A 101 15.99 13.37 -0.35
C PRO A 101 14.87 13.43 -1.40
N ALA A 102 15.11 14.14 -2.50
CA ALA A 102 14.11 14.46 -3.50
C ALA A 102 13.36 13.21 -4.03
N ALA A 103 14.10 12.14 -4.35
CA ALA A 103 13.54 10.87 -4.83
C ALA A 103 12.68 10.12 -3.80
N LEU A 104 12.81 10.43 -2.50
CA LEU A 104 12.06 9.80 -1.42
C LEU A 104 10.92 10.67 -0.86
N LYS A 105 10.77 11.92 -1.32
CA LYS A 105 9.71 12.82 -0.82
C LYS A 105 8.30 12.24 -1.05
N LEU A 106 8.02 11.75 -2.26
CA LEU A 106 6.72 11.15 -2.58
C LEU A 106 6.47 9.83 -1.82
N PRO A 107 7.41 8.84 -1.82
CA PRO A 107 7.27 7.63 -1.00
C PRO A 107 7.03 7.90 0.49
N ILE A 108 7.72 8.88 1.07
CA ILE A 108 7.53 9.25 2.47
C ILE A 108 6.18 9.94 2.69
N ALA A 109 5.77 10.84 1.81
CA ALA A 109 4.44 11.46 1.89
C ALA A 109 3.32 10.41 1.85
N VAL A 110 3.43 9.42 0.95
CA VAL A 110 2.52 8.28 0.87
C VAL A 110 2.56 7.43 2.14
N SER A 111 3.76 7.20 2.71
CA SER A 111 3.90 6.43 3.95
C SER A 111 3.25 7.15 5.14
N CYS A 112 3.40 8.47 5.24
CA CYS A 112 2.71 9.30 6.22
C CYS A 112 1.18 9.26 6.03
N TYR A 113 0.69 9.36 4.80
CA TYR A 113 -0.74 9.21 4.50
C TYR A 113 -1.26 7.84 4.95
N TRP A 114 -0.54 6.78 4.58
CA TRP A 114 -0.91 5.40 4.89
C TRP A 114 -1.02 5.19 6.41
N LEU A 115 -0.03 5.63 7.19
CA LEU A 115 -0.01 5.47 8.66
C LEU A 115 -1.16 6.21 9.37
N GLN A 116 -1.69 7.29 8.78
CA GLN A 116 -2.81 8.03 9.33
C GLN A 116 -4.17 7.34 9.15
N HIS A 117 -4.26 6.31 8.31
CA HIS A 117 -5.54 5.66 8.02
C HIS A 117 -5.88 4.58 9.05
N THR A 118 -7.08 4.66 9.61
CA THR A 118 -7.59 3.78 10.67
C THR A 118 -7.69 2.31 10.27
N GLU A 119 -7.81 2.02 8.98
CA GLU A 119 -7.82 0.65 8.44
C GLU A 119 -6.43 0.00 8.42
N THR A 120 -5.36 0.77 8.69
CA THR A 120 -4.01 0.23 8.71
C THR A 120 -3.74 -0.43 10.06
N THR A 121 -3.53 -1.75 10.02
CA THR A 121 -3.08 -2.55 11.18
C THR A 121 -1.56 -2.62 11.24
N ALA A 122 -0.89 -1.65 10.60
CA ALA A 122 0.56 -1.56 10.54
C ALA A 122 1.14 -1.49 11.96
N LYS A 123 2.27 -2.17 12.14
CA LYS A 123 3.00 -2.26 13.40
C LYS A 123 4.38 -1.65 13.15
N LEU A 124 5.09 -1.28 14.21
CA LEU A 124 6.40 -0.65 14.09
C LEU A 124 7.35 -1.39 13.14
N HIS A 125 7.48 -2.71 13.26
CA HIS A 125 8.35 -3.50 12.38
C HIS A 125 7.94 -3.46 10.89
N HIS A 126 6.65 -3.30 10.58
CA HIS A 126 6.19 -3.13 9.19
C HIS A 126 6.73 -1.80 8.61
N LEU A 127 6.62 -0.72 9.39
CA LEU A 127 7.18 0.59 9.01
C LEU A 127 8.71 0.52 8.90
N GLN A 128 9.38 -0.04 9.90
CA GLN A 128 10.84 -0.17 9.90
C GLN A 128 11.35 -0.96 8.69
N ALA A 129 10.73 -2.10 8.38
CA ALA A 129 11.08 -2.91 7.22
C ALA A 129 10.85 -2.17 5.90
N LEU A 130 9.74 -1.44 5.78
CA LEU A 130 9.45 -0.61 4.61
C LEU A 130 10.52 0.47 4.41
N LEU A 131 10.87 1.21 5.46
CA LEU A 131 11.87 2.28 5.40
C LEU A 131 13.28 1.75 5.13
N LEU A 132 13.64 0.59 5.70
CA LEU A 132 14.89 -0.10 5.38
C LEU A 132 14.94 -0.53 3.90
N GLY A 133 13.82 -1.01 3.36
CA GLY A 133 13.71 -1.34 1.93
C GLY A 133 13.97 -0.14 1.02
N MET A 134 13.50 1.06 1.41
CA MET A 134 13.72 2.30 0.66
C MET A 134 15.19 2.75 0.61
N LEU A 135 16.07 2.20 1.46
CA LEU A 135 17.51 2.52 1.45
C LEU A 135 18.25 1.85 0.30
N LEU A 136 17.67 0.84 -0.37
CA LEU A 136 18.36 0.07 -1.40
C LEU A 136 18.81 0.95 -2.59
N GLY A 137 17.96 1.89 -3.02
CA GLY A 137 18.31 2.88 -4.04
C GLY A 137 19.48 3.78 -3.63
N PRO A 138 19.38 4.53 -2.51
CA PRO A 138 20.49 5.31 -1.97
C PRO A 138 21.79 4.51 -1.77
N LEU A 139 21.71 3.30 -1.21
CA LEU A 139 22.89 2.43 -1.01
C LEU A 139 23.55 2.06 -2.32
N HIS A 140 22.76 1.67 -3.33
CA HIS A 140 23.30 1.41 -4.67
C HIS A 140 24.03 2.63 -5.25
N THR A 141 23.49 3.84 -5.06
CA THR A 141 24.18 5.06 -5.52
C THR A 141 25.49 5.33 -4.78
N MET A 142 25.56 5.04 -3.47
CA MET A 142 26.80 5.15 -2.70
C MET A 142 27.85 4.12 -3.15
N VAL A 143 27.43 2.88 -3.40
CA VAL A 143 28.29 1.79 -3.86
C VAL A 143 28.83 2.05 -5.27
N SER A 144 27.98 2.54 -6.17
CA SER A 144 28.33 2.71 -7.58
C SER A 144 29.10 4.00 -7.88
N SER A 145 29.42 4.83 -6.87
CA SER A 145 30.08 6.12 -7.06
C SER A 145 31.60 5.93 -7.22
N PRO A 146 32.18 6.17 -8.41
CA PRO A 146 33.62 6.04 -8.62
C PRO A 146 34.34 7.23 -7.96
N GLY A 147 35.13 6.98 -6.90
CA GLY A 147 35.97 8.03 -6.30
C GLY A 147 36.23 7.96 -4.80
N LYS A 148 35.83 6.90 -4.08
CA LYS A 148 36.10 6.72 -2.65
C LYS A 148 36.66 5.33 -2.31
N GLU A 149 37.59 4.83 -3.14
CA GLU A 149 38.18 3.50 -2.97
C GLU A 149 39.33 3.42 -1.96
N GLU A 150 39.67 4.51 -1.27
CA GLU A 150 40.76 4.48 -0.29
C GLU A 150 40.23 4.35 1.15
N LEU A 151 40.44 3.13 1.68
CA LEU A 151 40.30 2.64 3.06
C LEU A 151 38.90 2.17 3.52
N GLN A 152 38.84 0.86 3.79
CA GLN A 152 37.75 0.03 4.36
C GLN A 152 36.78 -0.59 3.33
N PRO A 153 36.26 -1.82 3.57
CA PRO A 153 35.04 -2.25 2.90
C PRO A 153 33.97 -1.20 3.22
N GLY A 154 33.59 -0.42 2.21
CA GLY A 154 32.69 0.70 2.39
C GLY A 154 31.43 0.24 3.08
N GLY A 155 31.08 0.87 4.21
CA GLY A 155 29.94 0.48 5.03
C GLY A 155 28.65 0.27 4.24
N ALA A 156 28.46 1.09 3.19
CA ALA A 156 27.36 0.99 2.23
C ALA A 156 27.34 -0.34 1.46
N GLN A 157 28.50 -0.86 1.03
CA GLN A 157 28.62 -2.15 0.34
C GLN A 157 28.19 -3.29 1.26
N THR A 158 28.75 -3.34 2.48
CA THR A 158 28.40 -4.36 3.48
C THR A 158 26.90 -4.37 3.77
N LEU A 159 26.30 -3.20 4.00
CA LEU A 159 24.87 -3.08 4.24
C LEU A 159 24.04 -3.47 3.00
N TYR A 160 24.46 -3.07 1.81
CA TYR A 160 23.79 -3.41 0.56
C TYR A 160 23.75 -4.93 0.36
N GLU A 161 24.88 -5.63 0.56
CA GLU A 161 24.97 -7.09 0.51
C GLU A 161 24.10 -7.76 1.56
N GLU A 162 24.07 -7.26 2.79
CA GLU A 162 23.19 -7.81 3.84
C GLU A 162 21.71 -7.69 3.48
N LEU A 163 21.28 -6.56 2.91
CA LEU A 163 19.90 -6.41 2.43
C LEU A 163 19.62 -7.33 1.23
N GLN A 164 20.57 -7.51 0.32
CA GLN A 164 20.44 -8.43 -0.81
C GLN A 164 20.32 -9.88 -0.36
N LYS A 165 21.12 -10.32 0.63
CA LYS A 165 20.98 -11.65 1.24
C LYS A 165 19.57 -11.86 1.81
N VAL A 166 19.03 -10.87 2.53
CA VAL A 166 17.65 -10.95 3.07
C VAL A 166 16.61 -11.08 1.94
N LYS A 167 16.82 -10.39 0.82
CA LYS A 167 15.94 -10.48 -0.36
C LYS A 167 16.00 -11.85 -1.03
N GLU A 168 17.19 -12.46 -1.10
CA GLU A 168 17.45 -13.76 -1.75
C GLU A 168 17.07 -14.96 -0.89
N THR A 169 16.88 -14.77 0.43
CA THR A 169 16.38 -15.80 1.34
C THR A 169 14.90 -15.54 1.70
N PRO A 170 13.94 -15.77 0.78
CA PRO A 170 12.54 -15.52 1.06
C PRO A 170 12.05 -16.48 2.14
N GLY A 171 11.71 -15.93 3.31
CA GLY A 171 11.05 -16.70 4.36
C GLY A 171 9.58 -16.97 4.04
N ARG A 172 8.87 -17.55 5.01
CA ARG A 172 7.45 -17.86 4.86
C ARG A 172 6.60 -16.60 4.62
N LEU A 173 5.74 -16.63 3.60
CA LEU A 173 4.81 -15.54 3.33
C LEU A 173 3.73 -15.47 4.42
N HIS A 174 3.70 -14.35 5.15
CA HIS A 174 2.64 -14.03 6.10
C HIS A 174 1.57 -13.18 5.42
N LEU A 175 0.36 -13.74 5.29
CA LEU A 175 -0.75 -13.09 4.58
C LEU A 175 -1.16 -11.73 5.19
N GLU A 176 -1.08 -11.58 6.52
CA GLU A 176 -1.35 -10.30 7.19
C GLU A 176 -0.32 -9.23 6.80
N THR A 177 0.97 -9.55 6.88
CA THR A 177 2.04 -8.65 6.45
C THR A 177 1.95 -8.31 4.96
N ALA A 178 1.63 -9.30 4.12
CA ALA A 178 1.44 -9.08 2.68
C ALA A 178 0.28 -8.11 2.43
N HIS A 179 -0.85 -8.31 3.12
CA HIS A 179 -2.00 -7.42 3.03
C HIS A 179 -1.66 -5.98 3.45
N ILE A 180 -0.92 -5.81 4.56
CA ILE A 180 -0.46 -4.51 5.06
C ILE A 180 0.43 -3.80 4.02
N PHE A 181 1.36 -4.50 3.38
CA PHE A 181 2.17 -3.89 2.33
C PHE A 181 1.37 -3.62 1.06
N CYS A 182 0.41 -4.48 0.68
CA CYS A 182 -0.49 -4.20 -0.44
C CYS A 182 -1.35 -2.95 -0.21
N GLN A 183 -1.74 -2.65 1.04
CA GLN A 183 -2.39 -1.37 1.38
C GLN A 183 -1.46 -0.19 1.07
N TRP A 184 -0.21 -0.24 1.55
CA TRP A 184 0.77 0.81 1.26
C TRP A 184 1.06 0.94 -0.24
N GLN A 185 1.22 -0.18 -0.96
CA GLN A 185 1.43 -0.19 -2.41
C GLN A 185 0.24 0.41 -3.17
N SER A 186 -0.99 0.19 -2.70
CA SER A 186 -2.18 0.82 -3.28
C SER A 186 -2.16 2.34 -3.08
N CYS A 187 -1.76 2.82 -1.90
CA CYS A 187 -1.55 4.25 -1.67
C CYS A 187 -0.44 4.82 -2.55
N LEU A 188 0.69 4.11 -2.70
CA LEU A 188 1.80 4.53 -3.56
C LEU A 188 1.34 4.64 -5.01
N GLN A 189 0.63 3.63 -5.51
CA GLN A 189 0.14 3.62 -6.88
C GLN A 189 -0.78 4.82 -7.16
N MET A 190 -1.76 5.08 -6.29
CA MET A 190 -2.66 6.22 -6.48
C MET A 190 -1.94 7.55 -6.27
N GLY A 191 -0.95 7.61 -5.35
CA GLY A 191 -0.11 8.79 -5.15
C GLY A 191 0.77 9.11 -6.37
N LEU A 192 1.29 8.09 -7.05
CA LEU A 192 2.03 8.25 -8.32
C LEU A 192 1.10 8.79 -9.41
N TYR A 193 -0.08 8.19 -9.59
CA TYR A 193 -1.03 8.67 -10.59
C TYR A 193 -1.48 10.10 -10.34
N LEU A 194 -1.69 10.48 -9.07
CA LEU A 194 -1.99 11.86 -8.72
C LEU A 194 -0.80 12.79 -9.01
N ASN A 195 0.42 12.38 -8.68
CA ASN A 195 1.64 13.15 -8.99
C ASN A 195 1.79 13.36 -10.50
N GLN A 196 1.57 12.33 -11.31
CA GLN A 196 1.61 12.40 -12.78
C GLN A 196 0.51 13.30 -13.34
N LEU A 197 -0.72 13.16 -12.86
CA LEU A 197 -1.85 13.99 -13.27
C LEU A 197 -1.60 15.48 -12.98
N LEU A 198 -0.92 15.78 -11.88
CA LEU A 198 -0.50 17.12 -11.49
C LEU A 198 0.79 17.59 -12.18
N ASN A 199 1.21 16.92 -13.26
CA ASN A 199 2.42 17.22 -14.02
C ASN A 199 3.71 17.14 -13.17
N MET A 200 3.85 16.07 -12.39
CA MET A 200 5.07 15.71 -11.66
C MET A 200 5.61 16.78 -10.69
N PRO A 201 4.79 17.27 -9.74
CA PRO A 201 5.23 18.29 -8.79
C PRO A 201 6.30 17.78 -7.81
N LEU A 202 6.39 16.48 -7.57
CA LEU A 202 7.51 15.81 -6.91
C LEU A 202 8.21 14.83 -7.88
N PRO A 203 9.53 14.60 -7.71
CA PRO A 203 10.24 13.60 -8.50
C PRO A 203 9.67 12.20 -8.32
N GLU A 204 9.63 11.44 -9.41
CA GLU A 204 9.22 10.05 -9.37
C GLU A 204 10.34 9.17 -8.78
N PRO A 205 10.02 8.26 -7.85
CA PRO A 205 10.99 7.32 -7.32
C PRO A 205 11.32 6.21 -8.34
N ASP A 206 12.55 5.70 -8.31
CA ASP A 206 12.89 4.45 -9.00
C ASP A 206 12.21 3.27 -8.30
N LEU A 207 11.09 2.82 -8.86
CA LEU A 207 10.29 1.72 -8.30
C LEU A 207 11.06 0.39 -8.24
N THR A 208 12.05 0.18 -9.11
CA THR A 208 12.86 -1.05 -9.13
C THR A 208 13.74 -1.18 -7.89
N ARG A 209 14.09 -0.05 -7.27
CA ARG A 209 14.94 0.05 -6.08
C ARG A 209 14.21 0.56 -4.84
N LEU A 210 12.99 1.07 -4.99
CA LEU A 210 12.20 1.58 -3.87
C LEU A 210 11.61 0.45 -3.00
N TYR A 211 11.10 -0.60 -3.65
CA TYR A 211 10.36 -1.65 -2.95
C TYR A 211 10.64 -3.04 -3.54
N SER A 212 10.91 -4.00 -2.66
CA SER A 212 10.96 -5.42 -3.00
C SER A 212 10.20 -6.21 -1.94
N GLY A 213 9.19 -6.98 -2.36
CA GLY A 213 8.36 -7.79 -1.47
C GLY A 213 9.19 -8.76 -0.63
N SER A 214 10.08 -9.53 -1.29
CA SER A 214 10.97 -10.48 -0.60
C SER A 214 11.82 -9.80 0.48
N LEU A 215 12.39 -8.63 0.16
CA LEU A 215 13.19 -7.85 1.10
C LEU A 215 12.38 -7.40 2.32
N VAL A 216 11.26 -6.69 2.12
CA VAL A 216 10.50 -6.12 3.25
C VAL A 216 9.86 -7.21 4.11
N HIS A 217 9.50 -8.35 3.52
CA HIS A 217 9.02 -9.51 4.27
C HIS A 217 10.13 -10.17 5.08
N GLY A 218 11.31 -10.39 4.49
CA GLY A 218 12.47 -10.94 5.20
C GLY A 218 12.93 -10.02 6.35
N LEU A 219 12.92 -8.70 6.13
CA LEU A 219 13.21 -7.71 7.16
C LEU A 219 12.17 -7.75 8.29
N CYS A 220 10.88 -7.86 7.97
CA CYS A 220 9.84 -8.02 8.99
C CYS A 220 10.08 -9.25 9.88
N GLN A 221 10.46 -10.39 9.30
CA GLN A 221 10.77 -11.60 10.06
C GLN A 221 11.99 -11.39 10.97
N ARG A 222 13.07 -10.81 10.45
CA ARG A 222 14.27 -10.49 11.25
C ARG A 222 13.96 -9.56 12.42
N LEU A 223 13.22 -8.48 12.16
CA LEU A 223 12.84 -7.49 13.18
C LEU A 223 11.91 -8.09 14.24
N GLN A 224 11.02 -9.01 13.86
CA GLN A 224 10.20 -9.76 14.82
C GLN A 224 11.02 -10.76 15.64
N ALA A 225 12.08 -11.34 15.07
CA ALA A 225 12.98 -12.30 15.71
C ALA A 225 14.04 -11.65 16.61
N SER A 226 13.89 -10.37 16.97
CA SER A 226 14.78 -9.57 17.85
C SER A 226 15.97 -8.90 17.16
N ALA A 227 16.02 -8.83 15.82
CA ALA A 227 17.01 -7.98 15.16
C ALA A 227 16.74 -6.50 15.48
N SER A 228 17.78 -5.77 15.87
CA SER A 228 17.72 -4.32 16.01
C SER A 228 17.96 -3.65 14.65
N VAL A 229 17.13 -2.66 14.32
CA VAL A 229 17.37 -1.81 13.14
C VAL A 229 18.73 -1.11 13.24
N GLU A 230 19.11 -0.67 14.44
CA GLU A 230 20.41 -0.04 14.67
C GLU A 230 21.55 -1.02 14.39
N GLY A 231 21.39 -2.27 14.83
CA GLY A 231 22.36 -3.34 14.56
C GLY A 231 22.57 -3.58 13.06
N LEU A 232 21.49 -3.53 12.27
CA LEU A 232 21.56 -3.66 10.81
C LEU A 232 22.25 -2.45 10.15
N LEU A 233 22.03 -1.24 10.67
CA LEU A 233 22.53 0.00 10.06
C LEU A 233 23.95 0.39 10.53
N ASN A 234 24.47 -0.23 11.58
CA ASN A 234 25.82 0.01 12.12
C ASN A 234 26.94 0.03 11.06
N PRO A 235 26.93 -0.82 10.01
CA PRO A 235 27.96 -0.78 8.98
C PRO A 235 28.01 0.56 8.23
N CYS A 236 26.89 1.28 8.07
CA CYS A 236 26.81 2.49 7.25
C CYS A 236 26.14 3.67 8.00
N PRO A 237 26.93 4.55 8.63
CA PRO A 237 26.41 5.72 9.36
C PRO A 237 25.55 6.67 8.50
N GLU A 238 25.87 6.84 7.22
CA GLU A 238 25.11 7.68 6.29
C GLU A 238 23.72 7.11 6.03
N ALA A 239 23.62 5.79 5.83
CA ALA A 239 22.34 5.10 5.69
C ALA A 239 21.55 5.13 7.00
N LYS A 240 22.23 5.02 8.15
CA LYS A 240 21.62 5.19 9.47
C LYS A 240 20.98 6.58 9.63
N LEU A 241 21.73 7.63 9.31
CA LEU A 241 21.24 9.00 9.36
C LEU A 241 20.06 9.22 8.42
N LEU A 242 20.12 8.68 7.20
CA LEU A 242 19.00 8.76 6.26
C LEU A 242 17.76 8.05 6.85
N TYR A 243 17.91 6.81 7.32
CA TYR A 243 16.84 6.06 7.95
C TYR A 243 16.20 6.81 9.12
N GLU A 244 16.99 7.43 9.99
CA GLU A 244 16.50 8.23 11.11
C GLU A 244 15.66 9.43 10.65
N ARG A 245 16.05 10.09 9.55
CA ARG A 245 15.24 11.16 8.94
C ARG A 245 13.91 10.64 8.41
N LEU A 246 13.93 9.52 7.68
CA LEU A 246 12.70 8.89 7.16
C LEU A 246 11.75 8.46 8.30
N LEU A 247 12.31 7.87 9.35
CA LEU A 247 11.56 7.43 10.52
C LEU A 247 10.99 8.61 11.30
N THR A 248 11.74 9.70 11.44
CA THR A 248 11.26 10.92 12.11
C THR A 248 10.11 11.57 11.34
N ALA A 249 10.22 11.67 10.02
CA ALA A 249 9.15 12.21 9.19
C ALA A 249 7.85 11.38 9.25
N THR A 250 7.97 10.05 9.28
CA THR A 250 6.80 9.16 9.39
C THR A 250 6.21 9.13 10.80
N LYS A 251 7.04 9.25 11.85
CA LYS A 251 6.62 9.36 13.26
C LYS A 251 5.67 10.53 13.50
N SER A 252 5.90 11.70 12.88
CA SER A 252 5.01 12.86 13.08
C SER A 252 3.59 12.68 12.54
N CYS A 253 3.37 11.68 11.69
CA CYS A 253 2.06 11.38 11.10
C CYS A 253 1.44 10.08 11.63
N ALA A 254 2.20 9.23 12.30
CA ALA A 254 1.72 7.94 12.76
C ALA A 254 0.99 8.04 14.12
N PRO A 255 -0.02 7.18 14.36
CA PRO A 255 -0.65 7.06 15.67
C PRO A 255 0.38 6.76 16.75
N ALA A 256 0.26 7.42 17.91
CA ALA A 256 1.22 7.29 19.00
C ALA A 256 1.36 5.82 19.47
N GLU A 257 0.26 5.06 19.39
CA GLU A 257 0.17 3.63 19.74
C GLU A 257 1.15 2.77 18.96
N LEU A 258 1.54 3.17 17.75
CA LEU A 258 2.49 2.43 16.91
C LEU A 258 3.89 2.39 17.53
N PHE A 259 4.25 3.39 18.36
CA PHE A 259 5.56 3.50 19.00
C PHE A 259 5.55 3.16 20.48
N LEU A 260 4.38 2.89 21.08
CA LEU A 260 4.31 2.53 22.48
C LEU A 260 4.83 1.09 22.70
N PRO A 261 5.67 0.86 23.73
CA PRO A 261 6.04 -0.49 24.12
C PRO A 261 4.77 -1.26 24.53
N LYS A 262 4.62 -2.49 24.05
CA LYS A 262 3.47 -3.35 24.39
C LYS A 262 3.29 -3.37 25.91
N ARG A 263 2.21 -2.76 26.42
CA ARG A 263 1.77 -3.01 27.79
C ARG A 263 1.52 -4.51 27.88
N LYS A 264 2.28 -5.18 28.77
CA LYS A 264 1.95 -6.55 29.19
C LYS A 264 0.56 -6.46 29.83
N SER A 265 -0.50 -6.76 29.08
CA SER A 265 -1.81 -6.97 29.67
C SER A 265 -1.71 -8.23 30.52
N SER A 266 -1.56 -8.05 31.84
CA SER A 266 -1.73 -9.13 32.80
C SER A 266 -3.21 -9.54 32.73
N SER A 267 -3.51 -10.56 31.93
CA SER A 267 -4.80 -11.22 32.02
C SER A 267 -4.88 -11.88 33.39
N LYS A 268 -5.49 -11.20 34.36
CA LYS A 268 -5.97 -11.86 35.57
C LYS A 268 -6.95 -12.93 35.10
N ARG A 269 -6.58 -14.19 35.33
CA ARG A 269 -7.45 -15.35 35.18
C ARG A 269 -8.60 -15.19 36.17
N ASP A 270 -9.76 -14.74 35.70
CA ASP A 270 -11.00 -14.92 36.45
C ASP A 270 -11.40 -16.40 36.36
N LYS A 271 -11.15 -17.12 37.46
CA LYS A 271 -11.72 -18.43 37.75
C LYS A 271 -13.23 -18.26 37.96
N HIS A 272 -14.03 -18.43 36.91
CA HIS A 272 -15.46 -18.71 37.12
C HIS A 272 -15.72 -20.20 37.29
N LYS A 273 -16.12 -20.50 38.53
CA LYS A 273 -16.49 -21.78 39.13
C LYS A 273 -17.79 -22.31 38.51
N LYS A 274 -17.81 -23.61 38.20
CA LYS A 274 -18.98 -24.41 37.80
C LYS A 274 -20.19 -24.17 38.71
N LYS A 275 -21.37 -23.98 38.11
CA LYS A 275 -22.67 -24.43 38.65
C LYS A 275 -23.58 -24.80 37.46
N GLY A 276 -24.25 -25.94 37.56
CA GLY A 276 -24.90 -26.63 36.44
C GLY A 276 -26.42 -26.47 36.33
N THR A 277 -26.98 -27.32 35.44
CA THR A 277 -28.41 -27.60 35.12
C THR A 277 -29.09 -26.52 34.26
N SER A 278 -29.88 -26.78 33.21
CA SER A 278 -30.64 -27.97 32.75
C SER A 278 -31.04 -27.86 31.25
N ARG A 279 -31.38 -29.01 30.64
CA ARG A 279 -32.25 -29.32 29.45
C ARG A 279 -32.84 -28.15 28.62
N SER A 280 -32.92 -28.20 27.28
CA SER A 280 -33.71 -29.19 26.52
C SER A 280 -33.47 -29.16 24.99
N LYS A 281 -34.05 -30.17 24.32
CA LYS A 281 -33.97 -30.63 22.91
C LYS A 281 -34.37 -29.58 21.85
N ASN A 282 -33.78 -29.65 20.66
CA ASN A 282 -34.43 -30.22 19.46
C ASN A 282 -33.48 -30.34 18.26
N ARG A 283 -33.46 -31.54 17.67
CA ARG A 283 -32.93 -31.89 16.35
C ARG A 283 -34.08 -31.77 15.35
N VAL A 284 -33.87 -31.10 14.22
CA VAL A 284 -34.43 -31.46 12.90
C VAL A 284 -33.41 -31.04 11.85
N GLY A 285 -33.06 -31.95 10.95
CA GLY A 285 -32.18 -31.69 9.80
C GLY A 285 -32.98 -31.56 8.51
N THR A 286 -32.42 -30.90 7.49
CA THR A 286 -32.72 -31.15 6.07
C THR A 286 -31.54 -30.67 5.20
N THR A 287 -31.40 -31.34 4.06
CA THR A 287 -30.31 -31.52 3.08
C THR A 287 -29.90 -30.30 2.22
N PRO A 288 -28.78 -30.40 1.45
CA PRO A 288 -28.21 -29.30 0.67
C PRO A 288 -28.76 -29.24 -0.75
N HIS A 289 -28.95 -28.03 -1.30
CA HIS A 289 -29.22 -27.86 -2.73
C HIS A 289 -28.04 -27.15 -3.40
N THR A 290 -27.25 -27.96 -4.11
CA THR A 290 -26.27 -27.51 -5.09
C THR A 290 -27.02 -26.91 -6.28
N ARG A 291 -26.70 -25.66 -6.65
CA ARG A 291 -26.98 -25.13 -7.99
C ARG A 291 -25.66 -24.63 -8.57
N LEU A 292 -25.13 -25.37 -9.54
CA LEU A 292 -24.06 -24.93 -10.41
C LEU A 292 -24.60 -23.79 -11.29
N TRP A 293 -23.92 -22.65 -11.28
CA TRP A 293 -24.15 -21.56 -12.22
C TRP A 293 -22.99 -21.57 -13.21
N HIS A 294 -23.22 -22.10 -14.41
CA HIS A 294 -22.38 -21.85 -15.56
C HIS A 294 -22.98 -20.65 -16.31
N ASP A 295 -22.29 -19.53 -16.30
CA ASP A 295 -22.62 -18.35 -17.10
C ASP A 295 -22.05 -18.54 -18.51
N ARG A 296 -22.95 -18.51 -19.50
CA ARG A 296 -22.72 -18.80 -20.93
C ARG A 296 -22.08 -17.63 -21.70
N SER A 297 -21.53 -16.64 -21.00
CA SER A 297 -21.01 -15.40 -21.61
C SER A 297 -19.51 -15.16 -21.40
N ASN A 298 -18.76 -16.18 -20.98
CA ASN A 298 -17.31 -16.05 -20.80
C ASN A 298 -16.56 -16.16 -22.14
N ARG A 299 -16.17 -15.01 -22.72
CA ARG A 299 -15.38 -14.91 -23.96
C ARG A 299 -13.95 -15.48 -23.89
N PHE A 300 -13.53 -16.01 -22.74
CA PHE A 300 -12.20 -16.61 -22.53
C PHE A 300 -12.23 -18.14 -22.40
N GLU A 301 -13.38 -18.78 -22.67
CA GLU A 301 -13.53 -20.25 -22.58
C GLU A 301 -12.66 -21.00 -23.62
N LEU A 302 -12.30 -20.36 -24.73
CA LEU A 302 -11.47 -20.96 -25.80
C LEU A 302 -9.99 -21.15 -25.44
N LEU A 303 -9.53 -20.71 -24.26
CA LEU A 303 -8.12 -20.81 -23.86
C LEU A 303 -7.82 -22.01 -22.95
N ARG A 304 -8.77 -22.92 -22.72
CA ARG A 304 -8.48 -24.17 -22.01
C ARG A 304 -8.04 -25.22 -23.03
N SER A 305 -6.73 -25.35 -23.20
CA SER A 305 -6.13 -26.54 -23.81
C SER A 305 -6.41 -27.74 -22.89
N GLU A 306 -7.26 -28.65 -23.35
CA GLU A 306 -7.47 -29.96 -22.72
C GLU A 306 -6.19 -30.79 -22.90
N THR A 307 -5.50 -31.10 -21.80
CA THR A 307 -4.53 -32.22 -21.77
C THR A 307 -5.30 -33.48 -21.37
N PRO A 308 -5.40 -34.52 -22.21
CA PRO A 308 -6.03 -35.76 -21.81
C PRO A 308 -5.07 -36.53 -20.88
N GLU A 309 -5.46 -36.69 -19.62
CA GLU A 309 -4.85 -37.65 -18.70
C GLU A 309 -5.24 -39.07 -19.15
N GLY A 310 -4.23 -39.83 -19.57
CA GLY A 310 -4.38 -41.24 -19.91
C GLY A 310 -4.54 -42.10 -18.65
N HIS A 311 -5.62 -42.86 -18.61
CA HIS A 311 -5.74 -44.05 -17.77
C HIS A 311 -5.35 -45.27 -18.63
N THR A 312 -4.34 -46.02 -18.20
CA THR A 312 -4.09 -47.38 -18.69
C THR A 312 -3.86 -48.26 -17.48
N GLU A 313 -4.72 -49.29 -17.39
CA GLU A 313 -4.84 -50.27 -16.32
C GLU A 313 -3.59 -51.15 -16.22
N ALA A 314 -3.20 -51.49 -14.99
CA ALA A 314 -2.20 -52.51 -14.71
C ALA A 314 -2.88 -53.86 -14.48
N CYS A 315 -2.51 -54.87 -15.27
CA CYS A 315 -2.81 -56.28 -15.05
C CYS A 315 -2.12 -56.80 -13.79
N GLU A 316 -2.89 -57.42 -12.89
CA GLU A 316 -2.37 -58.32 -11.86
C GLU A 316 -2.22 -59.75 -12.42
N LEU A 317 -1.11 -60.39 -12.03
CA LEU A 317 -0.74 -61.77 -12.32
C LEU A 317 -1.53 -62.75 -11.42
N ALA A 318 -2.19 -63.74 -12.02
CA ALA A 318 -2.33 -65.12 -11.55
C ALA A 318 -2.88 -66.00 -12.66
#